data_AF-A0A231GTX6-F1
#
_entry.id   AF-A0A231GTX6-F1
#
_cell.length_a   1.000
_cell.length_b   1.000
_cell.length_c   1.000
_cell.angle_alpha   90.00
_cell.angle_beta   90.00
_cell.angle_gamma   90.00
#
_symmetry.space_group_name_H-M   'P 1'
#
loop_
_entity.id
_entity.type
_entity.pdbx_description
1 polymer ?
#
loop_
_entity_poly.entity_id
_entity_poly.type
_entity_poly.pdbx_seq_one_letter_code
_entity_poly.pdbx_strand_id
1 'polypeptide(L)'
;MTALDEPLGFTNPDYYRDAASQTERQLRADFARYYQLREIAPSAATAEARAEFNSRADELAIRWARHESEHWRGTWAGLQRVVAGWRTQPEIARRNYDQIARARATGEIAIDDDIWRTLQQARLITGHGTGTTTGSSQDAARRYPYLQSNMGATPAPGPAGGEQVDRRTAVERTLGAPRNPTVALPSLAQVDAVIADTDALLETEETAADLDDGREARKMLLPRAVREARISADYSHTETWERRHVEALREIQDLAAEHSNVADHLDGTDDQARIARLDRLRAGLSAARRDALAIGLTDEQVQTAYTTGRDGTYWATQPSDPQLGRIAQLLEHRDLARATAESYRNQLSAAIARTADPASPVAHSSSVEGIDALALSQASGPGAAITTAIDTALPDTDLGEWTSTATGSASKEAVSQLDREMSL
;
A
#
# COMPACT_ATOMS: atom_id res chain seq x y z
N MET A 1 41.34 2.85 29.83
CA MET A 1 40.88 3.61 28.66
C MET A 1 41.07 2.70 27.46
N THR A 2 39.98 2.13 26.96
CA THR A 2 40.01 1.30 25.74
C THR A 2 40.16 2.23 24.53
N ALA A 3 40.80 1.77 23.46
CA ALA A 3 41.02 2.55 22.23
C ALA A 3 39.72 3.05 21.52
N LEU A 4 38.54 2.73 22.07
CA LEU A 4 37.21 3.21 21.66
C LEU A 4 36.82 4.56 22.30
N ASP A 5 37.62 5.07 23.26
CA ASP A 5 37.37 6.35 23.94
C ASP A 5 38.12 7.54 23.33
N GLU A 6 39.01 7.33 22.35
CA GLU A 6 39.72 8.42 21.68
C GLU A 6 38.88 8.95 20.50
N PRO A 7 38.38 10.20 20.56
CA PRO A 7 37.51 10.74 19.53
C PRO A 7 38.30 11.05 18.25
N LEU A 8 38.13 10.22 17.23
CA LEU A 8 38.81 10.36 15.94
C LEU A 8 37.79 10.66 14.82
N GLY A 9 38.06 11.70 14.03
CA GLY A 9 37.21 12.10 12.90
C GLY A 9 35.88 12.73 13.34
N PHE A 10 34.77 12.29 12.76
CA PHE A 10 33.43 12.88 12.97
C PHE A 10 32.87 12.73 14.39
N THR A 11 33.47 11.87 15.22
CA THR A 11 33.09 11.68 16.63
C THR A 11 33.82 12.64 17.57
N ASN A 12 34.71 13.48 17.05
CA ASN A 12 35.40 14.52 17.79
C ASN A 12 34.67 15.87 17.67
N PRO A 13 34.33 16.55 18.77
CA PRO A 13 33.76 17.90 18.74
C PRO A 13 34.62 18.90 17.96
N ASP A 14 35.96 18.76 18.01
CA ASP A 14 36.91 19.65 17.33
C ASP A 14 36.89 19.53 15.79
N TYR A 15 36.25 18.48 15.26
CA TYR A 15 36.01 18.32 13.83
C TYR A 15 35.04 19.39 13.29
N TYR A 16 34.04 19.80 14.09
CA TYR A 16 32.97 20.71 13.68
C TYR A 16 33.34 22.18 13.93
N ARG A 17 34.38 22.67 13.24
CA ARG A 17 34.88 24.05 13.43
C ARG A 17 33.91 25.13 12.94
N ASP A 18 32.94 24.75 12.11
CA ASP A 18 31.91 25.57 11.48
C ASP A 18 30.59 25.62 12.26
N ALA A 19 30.50 24.90 13.38
CA ALA A 19 29.36 24.94 14.29
C ALA A 19 29.25 26.28 15.03
N ALA A 20 28.03 26.76 15.21
CA ALA A 20 27.72 28.06 15.82
C ALA A 20 28.00 28.09 17.33
N SER A 21 28.02 26.94 18.01
CA SER A 21 28.28 26.85 19.46
C SER A 21 29.07 25.61 19.86
N GLN A 22 29.67 25.63 21.04
CA GLN A 22 30.34 24.44 21.61
C GLN A 22 29.35 23.30 21.85
N THR A 23 28.11 23.62 22.25
CA THR A 23 27.04 22.63 22.46
C THR A 23 26.66 21.95 21.15
N GLU A 24 26.61 22.69 20.04
CA GLU A 24 26.38 22.12 18.71
C GLU A 24 27.51 21.16 18.32
N ARG A 25 28.78 21.54 18.55
CA ARG A 25 29.93 20.64 18.29
C ARG A 25 29.81 19.33 19.04
N GLN A 26 29.46 19.40 20.33
CA GLN A 26 29.28 18.23 21.16
C GLN A 26 28.10 17.37 20.67
N LEU A 27 26.97 18.00 20.32
CA LEU A 27 25.79 17.29 19.79
C LEU A 27 26.14 16.54 18.51
N ARG A 28 26.82 17.21 17.56
CA ARG A 28 27.17 16.60 16.28
C ARG A 28 28.17 15.45 16.47
N ALA A 29 29.15 15.60 17.34
CA ALA A 29 30.09 14.55 17.70
C ALA A 29 29.43 13.35 18.39
N ASP A 30 28.57 13.61 19.39
CA ASP A 30 27.81 12.59 20.09
C ASP A 30 26.86 11.84 19.14
N PHE A 31 26.28 12.54 18.16
CA PHE A 31 25.43 11.92 17.14
C PHE A 31 26.22 10.98 16.23
N ALA A 32 27.41 11.39 15.79
CA ALA A 32 28.29 10.51 15.03
C ALA A 32 28.70 9.27 15.84
N ARG A 33 28.98 9.44 17.14
CA ARG A 33 29.31 8.33 18.05
C ARG A 33 28.11 7.39 18.25
N TYR A 34 26.92 7.95 18.46
CA TYR A 34 25.66 7.21 18.53
C TYR A 34 25.44 6.35 17.29
N TYR A 35 25.62 6.94 16.11
CA TYR A 35 25.45 6.25 14.84
C TYR A 35 26.46 5.10 14.70
N GLN A 36 27.74 5.38 14.97
CA GLN A 36 28.80 4.38 14.91
C GLN A 36 28.52 3.19 15.84
N LEU A 37 28.14 3.46 17.09
CA LEU A 37 27.83 2.41 18.07
C LEU A 37 26.69 1.49 17.58
N ARG A 38 25.65 2.07 16.96
CA ARG A 38 24.54 1.29 16.38
C ARG A 38 24.93 0.53 15.11
N GLU A 39 25.88 1.04 14.33
CA GLU A 39 26.39 0.36 13.14
C GLU A 39 27.25 -0.86 13.50
N ILE A 40 28.08 -0.76 14.56
CA ILE A 40 28.99 -1.85 14.97
C ILE A 40 28.36 -2.89 15.90
N ALA A 41 27.29 -2.55 16.63
CA ALA A 41 26.65 -3.45 17.58
C ALA A 41 26.24 -4.82 16.98
N PRO A 42 25.69 -4.89 15.75
CA PRO A 42 25.43 -6.17 15.08
C PRO A 42 26.68 -7.01 14.81
N SER A 43 27.86 -6.40 14.71
CA SER A 43 29.13 -7.08 14.40
C SER A 43 29.99 -7.37 15.64
N ALA A 44 29.49 -7.10 16.85
CA ALA A 44 30.22 -7.36 18.08
C ALA A 44 30.48 -8.87 18.29
N ALA A 45 31.70 -9.21 18.72
CA ALA A 45 32.13 -10.59 18.91
C ALA A 45 31.42 -11.31 20.07
N THR A 46 30.94 -10.58 21.07
CA THR A 46 30.24 -11.12 22.23
C THR A 46 28.90 -10.43 22.46
N ALA A 47 27.97 -11.13 23.11
CA ALA A 47 26.66 -10.59 23.45
C ALA A 47 26.76 -9.43 24.46
N GLU A 48 27.74 -9.51 25.37
CA GLU A 48 28.04 -8.47 26.35
C GLU A 48 28.54 -7.19 25.66
N ALA A 49 29.44 -7.32 24.69
CA ALA A 49 29.94 -6.17 23.91
C ALA A 49 28.82 -5.53 23.08
N ARG A 50 27.92 -6.35 22.49
CA ARG A 50 26.73 -5.84 21.80
C ARG A 50 25.82 -5.06 22.75
N ALA A 51 25.55 -5.58 23.94
CA ALA A 51 24.73 -4.92 24.94
C ALA A 51 25.36 -3.60 25.42
N GLU A 52 26.68 -3.58 25.61
CA GLU A 52 27.42 -2.38 26.00
C GLU A 52 27.34 -1.29 24.93
N PHE A 53 27.54 -1.63 23.64
CA PHE A 53 27.41 -0.66 22.55
C PHE A 53 26.00 -0.08 22.44
N ASN A 54 24.97 -0.92 22.58
CA ASN A 54 23.58 -0.47 22.59
C ASN A 54 23.29 0.45 23.78
N SER A 55 23.72 0.08 25.00
CA SER A 55 23.55 0.90 26.21
C SER A 55 24.19 2.28 26.04
N ARG A 56 25.44 2.35 25.58
CA ARG A 56 26.15 3.61 25.35
C ARG A 56 25.47 4.47 24.27
N ALA A 57 24.93 3.85 23.21
CA ALA A 57 24.18 4.58 22.19
C ALA A 57 22.88 5.15 22.76
N ASP A 58 22.15 4.37 23.55
CA ASP A 58 20.88 4.80 24.14
C ASP A 58 21.08 5.89 25.20
N GLU A 59 22.17 5.86 25.99
CA GLU A 59 22.54 6.94 26.90
C GLU A 59 22.73 8.29 26.16
N LEU A 60 23.42 8.27 25.01
CA LEU A 60 23.59 9.47 24.18
C LEU A 60 22.24 9.95 23.63
N ALA A 61 21.40 9.04 23.15
CA ALA A 61 20.08 9.39 22.64
C ALA A 61 19.17 9.98 23.74
N ILE A 62 19.17 9.40 24.95
CA ILE A 62 18.38 9.89 26.08
C ILE A 62 18.86 11.28 26.51
N ARG A 63 20.18 11.50 26.58
CA ARG A 63 20.77 12.80 26.94
C ARG A 63 20.27 13.91 26.02
N TRP A 64 20.35 13.70 24.71
CA TRP A 64 19.96 14.73 23.74
C TRP A 64 18.45 14.84 23.55
N ALA A 65 17.69 13.76 23.72
CA ALA A 65 16.23 13.80 23.72
C ALA A 65 15.67 14.56 24.94
N ARG A 66 16.37 14.57 26.07
CA ARG A 66 15.98 15.27 27.30
C ARG A 66 16.74 16.57 27.54
N HIS A 67 17.48 17.05 26.54
CA HIS A 67 18.25 18.29 26.64
C HIS A 67 17.31 19.47 26.96
N GLU A 68 17.75 20.44 27.75
CA GLU A 68 16.92 21.59 28.21
C GLU A 68 16.39 22.44 27.05
N SER A 69 17.26 22.75 26.07
CA SER A 69 16.92 23.50 24.86
C SER A 69 16.11 22.67 23.86
N GLU A 70 14.96 23.19 23.44
CA GLU A 70 14.13 22.60 22.40
C GLU A 70 14.82 22.56 21.04
N HIS A 71 15.63 23.58 20.73
CA HIS A 71 16.41 23.64 19.50
C HIS A 71 17.31 22.41 19.35
N TRP A 72 18.08 22.06 20.40
CA TRP A 72 18.99 20.91 20.36
C TRP A 72 18.26 19.57 20.31
N ARG A 73 17.10 19.44 20.96
CA ARG A 73 16.22 18.27 20.78
C ARG A 73 15.76 18.14 19.33
N GLY A 74 15.37 19.28 18.71
CA GLY A 74 14.99 19.38 17.31
C GLY A 74 16.12 18.99 16.37
N THR A 75 17.34 19.51 16.56
CA THR A 75 18.52 19.18 15.75
C THR A 75 18.88 17.69 15.86
N TRP A 76 18.82 17.09 17.06
CA TRP A 76 19.05 15.65 17.26
C TRP A 76 18.01 14.81 16.49
N ALA A 77 16.73 15.10 16.63
CA ALA A 77 15.65 14.41 15.92
C ALA A 77 15.75 14.63 14.40
N GLY A 78 16.15 15.82 13.97
CA GLY A 78 16.43 16.16 12.58
C GLY A 78 17.55 15.31 12.00
N LEU A 79 18.68 15.18 12.70
CA LEU A 79 19.79 14.32 12.31
C LEU A 79 19.35 12.85 12.20
N GLN A 80 18.57 12.33 13.16
CA GLN A 80 18.03 10.97 13.08
C GLN A 80 17.19 10.77 11.81
N ARG A 81 16.29 11.72 11.50
CA ARG A 81 15.42 11.65 10.32
C ARG A 81 16.21 11.71 9.02
N VAL A 82 17.16 12.64 8.91
CA VAL A 82 17.96 12.81 7.69
C VAL A 82 18.86 11.61 7.46
N VAL A 83 19.52 11.09 8.51
CA VAL A 83 20.30 9.86 8.42
C VAL A 83 19.44 8.65 8.06
N ALA A 84 18.25 8.53 8.64
CA ALA A 84 17.30 7.49 8.24
C ALA A 84 16.96 7.60 6.75
N GLY A 85 16.70 8.81 6.23
CA GLY A 85 16.47 9.06 4.81
C GLY A 85 17.65 8.65 3.91
N TRP A 86 18.88 8.94 4.32
CA TRP A 86 20.08 8.48 3.60
C TRP A 86 20.23 6.95 3.63
N ARG A 87 19.81 6.27 4.69
CA ARG A 87 19.87 4.80 4.78
C ARG A 87 18.80 4.10 3.95
N THR A 88 17.57 4.61 4.01
CA THR A 88 16.42 3.97 3.33
C THR A 88 16.33 4.37 1.87
N GLN A 89 16.70 5.61 1.52
CA GLN A 89 16.56 6.17 0.19
C GLN A 89 17.80 7.02 -0.20
N PRO A 90 19.01 6.43 -0.28
CA PRO A 90 20.25 7.17 -0.50
C PRO A 90 20.24 8.01 -1.79
N GLU A 91 19.62 7.52 -2.86
CA GLU A 91 19.57 8.23 -4.14
C GLU A 91 18.59 9.42 -4.13
N ILE A 92 17.49 9.32 -3.40
CA ILE A 92 16.55 10.44 -3.21
C ILE A 92 17.20 11.46 -2.29
N ALA A 93 17.80 11.03 -1.18
CA ALA A 93 18.54 11.90 -0.27
C ALA A 93 19.68 12.63 -0.98
N ARG A 94 20.42 11.96 -1.88
CA ARG A 94 21.44 12.57 -2.74
C ARG A 94 20.87 13.63 -3.68
N ARG A 95 19.84 13.30 -4.46
CA ARG A 95 19.21 14.26 -5.37
C ARG A 95 18.66 15.49 -4.64
N ASN A 96 17.99 15.27 -3.51
CA ASN A 96 17.46 16.34 -2.67
C ASN A 96 18.59 17.21 -2.11
N TYR A 97 19.66 16.59 -1.61
CA TYR A 97 20.84 17.30 -1.15
C TYR A 97 21.46 18.16 -2.28
N ASP A 98 21.65 17.59 -3.47
CA ASP A 98 22.24 18.30 -4.62
C ASP A 98 21.34 19.43 -5.13
N GLN A 99 20.01 19.27 -5.05
CA GLN A 99 19.06 20.33 -5.37
C GLN A 99 19.14 21.47 -4.35
N ILE A 100 19.12 21.15 -3.06
CA ILE A 100 19.24 22.12 -1.96
C ILE A 100 20.60 22.84 -2.02
N ALA A 101 21.68 22.10 -2.31
CA ALA A 101 23.03 22.64 -2.47
C ALA A 101 23.10 23.65 -3.62
N ARG A 102 22.50 23.32 -4.77
CA ARG A 102 22.44 24.22 -5.93
C ARG A 102 21.60 25.47 -5.63
N ALA A 103 20.41 25.31 -5.07
CA ALA A 103 19.53 26.42 -4.72
C ALA A 103 20.17 27.38 -3.68
N ARG A 104 20.96 26.83 -2.75
CA ARG A 104 21.74 27.63 -1.79
C ARG A 104 22.90 28.36 -2.48
N ALA A 105 23.61 27.71 -3.40
CA ALA A 105 24.73 28.32 -4.13
C ALA A 105 24.27 29.44 -5.09
N THR A 106 23.07 29.34 -5.65
CA THR A 106 22.46 30.38 -6.51
C THR A 106 21.77 31.48 -5.70
N GLY A 107 21.62 31.32 -4.38
CA GLY A 107 20.91 32.26 -3.52
C GLY A 107 19.39 32.27 -3.74
N GLU A 108 18.84 31.24 -4.40
CA GLU A 108 17.42 31.14 -4.73
C GLU A 108 16.56 30.82 -3.50
N ILE A 109 17.14 30.12 -2.51
CA ILE A 109 16.47 29.77 -1.26
C ILE A 109 17.38 30.10 -0.06
N ALA A 110 16.85 30.88 0.88
CA ALA A 110 17.48 31.08 2.18
C ALA A 110 17.26 29.84 3.07
N ILE A 111 18.27 28.98 3.16
CA ILE A 111 18.27 27.79 4.01
C ILE A 111 19.05 28.11 5.28
N ASP A 112 18.42 27.85 6.44
CA ASP A 112 19.07 27.97 7.75
C ASP A 112 20.39 27.18 7.79
N ASP A 113 21.44 27.79 8.33
CA ASP A 113 22.76 27.20 8.45
C ASP A 113 22.78 25.94 9.31
N ASP A 114 21.92 25.84 10.34
CA ASP A 114 21.82 24.62 11.16
C ASP A 114 21.23 23.44 10.36
N ILE A 115 20.20 23.71 9.56
CA ILE A 115 19.60 22.71 8.66
C ILE A 115 20.63 22.26 7.62
N TRP A 116 21.37 23.21 7.05
CA TRP A 116 22.39 22.91 6.07
C TRP A 116 23.54 22.06 6.64
N ARG A 117 24.08 22.42 7.80
CA ARG A 117 25.09 21.63 8.51
C ARG A 117 24.57 20.23 8.87
N THR A 118 23.29 20.12 9.25
CA THR A 118 22.61 18.83 9.53
C THR A 118 22.57 17.93 8.29
N LEU A 119 22.22 18.47 7.12
CA LEU A 119 22.23 17.73 5.86
C LEU A 119 23.65 17.28 5.47
N GLN A 120 24.64 18.18 5.63
CA GLN A 120 26.05 17.86 5.36
C GLN A 120 26.58 16.75 6.26
N GLN A 121 26.33 16.85 7.56
CA GLN A 121 26.77 15.86 8.53
C GLN A 121 26.13 14.49 8.26
N ALA A 122 24.82 14.44 8.02
CA ALA A 122 24.12 13.19 7.74
C ALA A 122 24.68 12.49 6.49
N ARG A 123 24.97 13.26 5.43
CA ARG A 123 25.63 12.77 4.22
C ARG A 123 27.02 12.21 4.50
N LEU A 124 27.80 12.87 5.36
CA LEU A 124 29.15 12.44 5.74
C LEU A 124 29.14 11.15 6.57
N ILE A 125 28.30 11.08 7.61
CA ILE A 125 28.21 9.92 8.52
C ILE A 125 27.71 8.67 7.79
N THR A 126 26.76 8.83 6.87
CA THR A 126 26.29 7.72 6.02
C THR A 126 27.27 7.39 4.89
N GLY A 127 28.31 8.19 4.72
CA GLY A 127 29.41 7.86 3.84
C GLY A 127 29.18 8.19 2.37
N HIS A 128 28.25 9.11 2.11
CA HIS A 128 27.98 9.69 0.81
C HIS A 128 28.72 11.02 0.60
N GLY A 129 29.72 11.32 1.44
CA GLY A 129 30.60 12.49 1.33
C GLY A 129 31.45 12.53 0.06
N THR A 130 32.26 13.58 -0.08
CA THR A 130 33.12 13.80 -1.27
C THR A 130 34.26 12.79 -1.43
N GLY A 131 34.48 11.91 -0.45
CA GLY A 131 35.29 10.70 -0.61
C GLY A 131 34.42 9.55 -1.10
N THR A 132 34.52 9.21 -2.39
CA THR A 132 33.89 8.03 -3.00
C THR A 132 34.20 6.78 -2.19
N THR A 133 33.19 6.30 -1.47
CA THR A 133 33.23 5.01 -0.77
C THR A 133 32.42 4.04 -1.63
N THR A 134 33.09 3.08 -2.23
CA THR A 134 32.54 2.20 -3.28
C THR A 134 31.84 0.96 -2.71
N GLY A 135 31.54 0.97 -1.41
CA GLY A 135 30.85 -0.14 -0.73
C GLY A 135 31.70 -1.41 -0.58
N SER A 136 33.01 -1.33 -0.80
CA SER A 136 33.93 -2.46 -0.61
C SER A 136 34.15 -2.75 0.88
N SER A 137 34.38 -4.01 1.26
CA SER A 137 34.83 -4.37 2.62
C SER A 137 36.17 -3.70 2.99
N GLN A 138 36.98 -3.31 2.00
CA GLN A 138 38.17 -2.47 2.21
C GLN A 138 37.83 -1.03 2.63
N ASP A 139 36.62 -0.55 2.37
CA ASP A 139 36.18 0.78 2.79
C ASP A 139 35.74 0.82 4.25
N ALA A 140 35.21 -0.27 4.81
CA ALA A 140 34.96 -0.35 6.25
C ALA A 140 36.28 -0.22 7.05
N ALA A 141 37.38 -0.79 6.51
CA ALA A 141 38.73 -0.64 7.04
C ALA A 141 39.28 0.79 6.93
N ARG A 142 38.92 1.54 5.87
CA ARG A 142 39.28 2.96 5.71
C ARG A 142 38.43 3.89 6.58
N ARG A 143 37.16 3.54 6.77
CA ARG A 143 36.18 4.34 7.52
C ARG A 143 36.33 4.16 9.03
N TYR A 144 36.82 2.99 9.48
CA TYR A 144 37.10 2.69 10.89
C TYR A 144 38.44 1.94 11.08
N PRO A 145 39.59 2.63 10.98
CA PRO A 145 40.92 1.99 10.98
C PRO A 145 41.24 1.18 12.25
N TYR A 146 40.61 1.50 13.37
CA TYR A 146 40.89 0.91 14.68
C TYR A 146 40.01 -0.30 15.04
N LEU A 147 39.01 -0.65 14.22
CA LEU A 147 38.22 -1.88 14.41
C LEU A 147 38.94 -3.14 13.91
N GLN A 148 40.13 -3.01 13.29
CA GLN A 148 40.84 -4.14 12.70
C GLN A 148 41.66 -4.98 13.69
N SER A 149 41.87 -4.51 14.92
CA SER A 149 42.63 -5.27 15.92
C SER A 149 41.74 -6.19 16.76
N ASN A 150 40.85 -6.97 16.12
CA ASN A 150 40.29 -8.27 16.57
C ASN A 150 39.04 -8.74 15.80
N MET A 151 38.80 -8.29 14.56
CA MET A 151 37.82 -8.97 13.70
C MET A 151 38.45 -10.25 13.17
N GLY A 152 38.38 -11.29 13.99
CA GLY A 152 38.89 -12.63 13.71
C GLY A 152 38.50 -13.08 12.31
N ALA A 153 39.46 -13.08 11.40
CA ALA A 153 39.38 -13.84 10.17
C ALA A 153 39.36 -15.31 10.58
N THR A 154 38.17 -15.89 10.69
CA THR A 154 38.00 -17.33 10.94
C THR A 154 38.43 -18.06 9.67
N PRO A 155 39.46 -18.93 9.71
CA PRO A 155 39.74 -19.83 8.60
C PRO A 155 38.64 -20.89 8.53
N ALA A 156 38.17 -21.20 7.32
CA ALA A 156 37.21 -22.26 7.08
C ALA A 156 37.75 -23.62 7.60
N PRO A 157 36.95 -24.42 8.31
CA PRO A 157 37.26 -25.84 8.53
C PRO A 157 36.58 -26.72 7.48
N GLY A 158 37.35 -27.65 6.92
CA GLY A 158 36.88 -28.78 6.12
C GLY A 158 36.17 -29.87 6.96
N PRO A 159 35.72 -30.96 6.31
CA PRO A 159 34.68 -31.83 6.84
C PRO A 159 35.21 -33.03 7.64
N ALA A 160 34.56 -33.33 8.77
CA ALA A 160 34.43 -34.62 9.45
C ALA A 160 33.46 -34.39 10.63
N GLY A 161 32.50 -35.23 11.02
CA GLY A 161 32.13 -36.59 10.70
C GLY A 161 31.44 -37.16 11.95
N GLY A 162 30.12 -37.44 11.87
CA GLY A 162 29.36 -38.34 12.75
C GLY A 162 28.98 -37.87 14.16
N GLU A 163 27.69 -37.57 14.40
CA GLU A 163 26.86 -38.35 15.34
C GLU A 163 25.37 -37.92 15.35
N GLN A 164 24.53 -38.96 15.23
CA GLN A 164 23.15 -39.17 15.71
C GLN A 164 22.04 -38.11 15.51
N VAL A 165 21.14 -38.44 14.59
CA VAL A 165 19.89 -37.73 14.27
C VAL A 165 18.85 -37.91 15.37
N ASP A 166 18.48 -36.82 16.04
CA ASP A 166 17.24 -36.70 16.82
C ASP A 166 16.07 -36.37 15.89
N ARG A 167 15.04 -37.23 15.85
CA ARG A 167 13.95 -37.20 14.85
C ARG A 167 12.68 -36.50 15.34
N ARG A 168 12.79 -35.52 16.24
CA ARG A 168 11.65 -34.71 16.70
C ARG A 168 11.56 -33.38 15.97
N THR A 169 10.38 -33.04 15.47
CA THR A 169 10.14 -31.75 14.82
C THR A 169 10.07 -30.63 15.85
N ALA A 170 10.41 -29.40 15.44
CA ALA A 170 10.53 -28.25 16.33
C ALA A 170 9.23 -27.92 17.10
N VAL A 171 8.08 -28.33 16.56
CA VAL A 171 6.74 -28.13 17.14
C VAL A 171 6.48 -29.06 18.33
N GLU A 172 7.04 -30.28 18.31
CA GLU A 172 6.91 -31.27 19.39
C GLU A 172 7.73 -30.89 20.64
N ARG A 173 8.73 -30.02 20.48
CA ARG A 173 9.55 -29.48 21.58
C ARG A 173 8.88 -28.33 22.32
N THR A 174 7.96 -27.61 21.68
CA THR A 174 7.31 -26.41 22.23
C THR A 174 6.04 -26.67 23.06
N LEU A 175 5.49 -27.88 23.06
CA LEU A 175 4.21 -28.21 23.72
C LEU A 175 4.30 -29.19 24.91
N GLY A 176 5.50 -29.52 25.40
CA GLY A 176 5.65 -30.12 26.73
C GLY A 176 5.11 -31.55 26.94
N ALA A 177 5.11 -32.42 25.94
CA ALA A 177 4.63 -33.80 26.09
C ALA A 177 5.59 -34.70 26.92
N PRO A 178 5.09 -35.47 27.91
CA PRO A 178 5.90 -36.35 28.75
C PRO A 178 6.29 -37.68 28.07
N ARG A 179 7.40 -38.26 28.54
CA ARG A 179 8.10 -39.43 27.97
C ARG A 179 7.56 -40.79 28.50
N ASN A 180 6.32 -41.18 28.21
CA ASN A 180 5.82 -42.57 28.04
C ASN A 180 4.28 -42.65 28.23
N PRO A 181 3.57 -43.56 27.52
CA PRO A 181 2.12 -43.56 27.48
C PRO A 181 1.50 -44.68 28.35
N THR A 182 0.65 -44.32 29.31
CA THR A 182 -0.36 -45.24 29.88
C THR A 182 -1.42 -44.46 30.66
N VAL A 183 -2.38 -43.84 29.96
CA VAL A 183 -3.76 -43.62 30.43
C VAL A 183 -4.67 -43.61 29.20
N ALA A 184 -5.75 -44.39 29.23
CA ALA A 184 -6.70 -44.53 28.14
C ALA A 184 -7.41 -43.21 27.83
N LEU A 185 -7.27 -42.74 26.59
CA LEU A 185 -8.06 -41.66 26.01
C LEU A 185 -9.45 -42.19 25.62
N PRO A 186 -10.50 -41.35 25.65
CA PRO A 186 -11.82 -41.70 25.09
C PRO A 186 -11.65 -42.11 23.62
N SER A 187 -12.45 -43.09 23.18
CA SER A 187 -12.32 -43.64 21.82
C SER A 187 -12.58 -42.56 20.78
N LEU A 188 -11.88 -42.63 19.64
CA LEU A 188 -12.10 -41.74 18.49
C LEU A 188 -13.59 -41.63 18.12
N ALA A 189 -14.35 -42.71 18.26
CA ALA A 189 -15.79 -42.73 18.05
C ALA A 189 -16.59 -41.80 18.98
N GLN A 190 -16.14 -41.58 20.23
CA GLN A 190 -16.77 -40.60 21.13
C GLN A 190 -16.39 -39.17 20.76
N VAL A 191 -15.18 -38.94 20.27
CA VAL A 191 -14.75 -37.61 19.80
C VAL A 191 -15.49 -37.25 18.51
N ASP A 192 -15.63 -38.20 17.58
CA ASP A 192 -16.38 -38.01 16.33
C ASP A 192 -17.88 -37.75 16.59
N ALA A 193 -18.46 -38.40 17.61
CA ALA A 193 -19.85 -38.16 17.99
C ALA A 193 -20.05 -36.75 18.58
N VAL A 194 -19.13 -36.25 19.40
CA VAL A 194 -19.22 -34.88 19.93
C VAL A 194 -18.97 -33.84 18.83
N ILE A 195 -18.05 -34.10 17.89
CA ILE A 195 -17.80 -33.21 16.75
C ILE A 195 -19.05 -33.11 15.88
N ALA A 196 -19.68 -34.25 15.53
CA ALA A 196 -20.90 -34.25 14.73
C ALA A 196 -22.08 -33.52 15.42
N ASP A 197 -22.22 -33.66 16.74
CA ASP A 197 -23.27 -32.97 17.51
C ASP A 197 -22.99 -31.46 17.62
N THR A 198 -21.72 -31.07 17.69
CA THR A 198 -21.29 -29.66 17.73
C THR A 198 -21.42 -28.99 16.36
N ASP A 199 -21.10 -29.71 15.28
CA ASP A 199 -21.25 -29.23 13.90
C ASP A 199 -22.74 -29.05 13.55
N ALA A 200 -23.62 -29.96 13.99
CA ALA A 200 -25.06 -29.81 13.81
C ALA A 200 -25.65 -28.62 14.60
N LEU A 201 -25.12 -28.34 15.81
CA LEU A 201 -25.48 -27.16 16.60
C LEU A 201 -24.99 -25.86 15.97
N LEU A 202 -23.79 -25.86 15.37
CA LEU A 202 -23.22 -24.69 14.69
C LEU A 202 -23.92 -24.41 13.35
N GLU A 203 -24.29 -25.45 12.59
CA GLU A 203 -25.00 -25.28 11.31
C GLU A 203 -26.45 -24.81 11.52
N THR A 204 -27.09 -25.22 12.62
CA THR A 204 -28.41 -24.70 13.03
C THR A 204 -28.35 -23.28 13.60
N GLU A 205 -27.23 -22.88 14.21
CA GLU A 205 -26.99 -21.49 14.64
C GLU A 205 -26.66 -20.58 13.44
N GLU A 206 -25.83 -21.03 12.50
CA GLU A 206 -25.39 -20.26 11.32
C GLU A 206 -26.53 -20.02 10.31
N THR A 207 -27.46 -20.97 10.18
CA THR A 207 -28.66 -20.78 9.33
C THR A 207 -29.74 -19.90 9.96
N ALA A 208 -29.71 -19.69 11.29
CA ALA A 208 -30.64 -18.82 12.02
C ALA A 208 -30.06 -17.43 12.34
N ALA A 209 -28.73 -17.25 12.24
CA ALA A 209 -28.04 -16.02 12.57
C ALA A 209 -28.09 -15.00 11.42
N ASP A 210 -29.22 -14.30 11.31
CA ASP A 210 -29.23 -12.90 10.89
C ASP A 210 -28.46 -12.11 11.96
N LEU A 211 -27.13 -12.10 11.84
CA LEU A 211 -26.22 -11.32 12.69
C LEU A 211 -26.42 -9.83 12.40
N ASP A 212 -27.54 -9.28 12.88
CA ASP A 212 -27.68 -7.86 13.16
C ASP A 212 -26.68 -7.52 14.27
N ASP A 213 -25.45 -7.17 13.86
CA ASP A 213 -24.35 -6.72 14.72
C ASP A 213 -24.62 -5.35 15.38
N GLY A 214 -25.90 -4.93 15.40
CA GLY A 214 -26.41 -3.66 15.89
C GLY A 214 -25.83 -2.47 15.14
N ARG A 215 -25.14 -2.69 14.02
CA ARG A 215 -24.46 -1.64 13.27
C ARG A 215 -25.49 -0.78 12.54
N GLU A 216 -26.59 -1.39 12.08
CA GLU A 216 -27.75 -0.65 11.57
C GLU A 216 -28.47 0.11 12.69
N ALA A 217 -28.68 -0.49 13.86
CA ALA A 217 -29.24 0.19 15.02
C ALA A 217 -28.38 1.41 15.47
N ARG A 218 -27.05 1.29 15.42
CA ARG A 218 -26.12 2.40 15.70
C ARG A 218 -26.14 3.47 14.61
N LYS A 219 -26.31 3.11 13.34
CA LYS A 219 -26.50 4.08 12.23
C LYS A 219 -27.81 4.85 12.35
N MET A 220 -28.85 4.26 12.94
CA MET A 220 -30.14 4.93 13.19
C MET A 220 -30.07 6.03 14.27
N LEU A 221 -29.03 6.04 15.12
CA LEU A 221 -28.77 7.10 16.09
C LEU A 221 -28.19 8.37 15.45
N LEU A 222 -27.69 8.28 14.21
CA LEU A 222 -27.19 9.43 13.47
C LEU A 222 -28.35 10.19 12.81
N PRO A 223 -28.32 11.54 12.79
CA PRO A 223 -29.31 12.33 12.06
C PRO A 223 -29.40 11.88 10.59
N ARG A 224 -30.62 11.81 10.06
CA ARG A 224 -30.87 11.36 8.67
C ARG A 224 -29.99 12.08 7.64
N ALA A 225 -29.80 13.39 7.82
CA ALA A 225 -28.94 14.21 6.97
C ALA A 225 -27.46 13.76 6.94
N VAL A 226 -26.96 13.15 8.03
CA VAL A 226 -25.61 12.60 8.13
C VAL A 226 -25.56 11.17 7.58
N ARG A 227 -26.60 10.37 7.83
CA ARG A 227 -26.71 8.99 7.32
C ARG A 227 -26.82 8.92 5.80
N GLU A 228 -27.54 9.85 5.20
CA GLU A 228 -27.78 9.94 3.76
C GLU A 228 -26.87 10.98 3.09
N ALA A 229 -25.90 11.54 3.83
CA ALA A 229 -24.95 12.49 3.28
C ALA A 229 -24.15 11.83 2.16
N ARG A 230 -24.22 12.45 0.97
CA ARG A 230 -23.34 12.06 -0.14
C ARG A 230 -21.91 12.35 0.27
N ILE A 231 -21.04 11.33 0.19
CA ILE A 231 -19.60 11.50 0.42
C ILE A 231 -19.09 12.53 -0.60
N SER A 232 -18.69 13.70 -0.11
CA SER A 232 -18.26 14.86 -0.92
C SER A 232 -16.75 14.93 -1.09
N ALA A 233 -16.01 13.99 -0.52
CA ALA A 233 -14.56 13.92 -0.66
C ALA A 233 -14.19 13.67 -2.13
N ASP A 234 -13.30 14.52 -2.64
CA ASP A 234 -12.74 14.38 -3.98
C ASP A 234 -11.60 13.35 -3.95
N TYR A 235 -11.94 12.13 -4.34
CA TYR A 235 -10.99 11.01 -4.42
C TYR A 235 -10.28 10.93 -5.78
N SER A 236 -10.42 11.91 -6.67
CA SER A 236 -9.81 11.84 -8.01
C SER A 236 -8.27 11.70 -7.97
N HIS A 237 -7.63 12.37 -7.01
CA HIS A 237 -6.19 12.29 -6.81
C HIS A 237 -5.74 10.95 -6.21
N THR A 238 -6.47 10.39 -5.26
CA THR A 238 -6.15 9.07 -4.68
C THR A 238 -6.43 7.96 -5.67
N GLU A 239 -7.49 8.06 -6.47
CA GLU A 239 -7.83 7.08 -7.51
C GLU A 239 -6.73 6.97 -8.57
N THR A 240 -6.21 8.11 -9.05
CA THR A 240 -5.10 8.10 -10.03
C THR A 240 -3.80 7.58 -9.44
N TRP A 241 -3.58 7.74 -8.15
CA TRP A 241 -2.43 7.22 -7.44
C TRP A 241 -2.54 5.69 -7.24
N GLU A 242 -3.66 5.22 -6.70
CA GLU A 242 -3.93 3.79 -6.47
C GLU A 242 -3.89 3.00 -7.76
N ARG A 243 -4.47 3.53 -8.85
CA ARG A 243 -4.42 2.91 -10.18
C ARG A 243 -2.99 2.68 -10.67
N ARG A 244 -2.11 3.68 -10.52
CA ARG A 244 -0.69 3.55 -10.90
C ARG A 244 0.03 2.50 -10.05
N HIS A 245 -0.31 2.41 -8.77
CA HIS A 245 0.28 1.43 -7.84
C HIS A 245 -0.16 0.01 -8.20
N VAL A 246 -1.44 -0.18 -8.52
CA VAL A 246 -1.98 -1.44 -9.05
C VAL A 246 -1.26 -1.85 -10.33
N GLU A 247 -1.19 -0.94 -11.31
CA GLU A 247 -0.60 -1.24 -12.62
C GLU A 247 0.88 -1.64 -12.50
N ALA A 248 1.66 -0.95 -11.67
CA ALA A 248 3.07 -1.25 -11.48
C ALA A 248 3.32 -2.58 -10.74
N LEU A 249 2.55 -2.88 -9.68
CA LEU A 249 2.70 -4.17 -8.99
C LEU A 249 2.24 -5.35 -9.84
N ARG A 250 1.15 -5.17 -10.60
CA ARG A 250 0.68 -6.14 -11.57
C ARG A 250 1.76 -6.45 -12.62
N GLU A 251 2.39 -5.42 -13.19
CA GLU A 251 3.44 -5.59 -14.18
C GLU A 251 4.64 -6.37 -13.63
N ILE A 252 5.10 -6.06 -12.41
CA ILE A 252 6.20 -6.79 -11.77
C ILE A 252 5.84 -8.26 -11.56
N GLN A 253 4.65 -8.52 -11.00
CA GLN A 253 4.21 -9.88 -10.70
C GLN A 253 4.03 -10.71 -11.97
N ASP A 254 3.37 -10.16 -12.99
CA ASP A 254 3.13 -10.86 -14.26
C ASP A 254 4.45 -11.10 -15.03
N LEU A 255 5.40 -10.15 -15.01
CA LEU A 255 6.73 -10.35 -15.61
C LEU A 255 7.57 -11.39 -14.85
N ALA A 256 7.47 -11.43 -13.53
CA ALA A 256 8.17 -12.43 -12.71
C ALA A 256 7.57 -13.83 -12.91
N ALA A 257 6.24 -13.94 -13.00
CA ALA A 257 5.56 -15.18 -13.34
C ALA A 257 5.94 -15.67 -14.73
N GLU A 258 5.95 -14.78 -15.72
CA GLU A 258 6.37 -15.15 -17.07
C GLU A 258 7.85 -15.56 -17.13
N HIS A 259 8.72 -14.87 -16.39
CA HIS A 259 10.13 -15.25 -16.30
C HIS A 259 10.30 -16.66 -15.70
N SER A 260 9.64 -16.96 -14.58
CA SER A 260 9.68 -18.30 -13.98
C SER A 260 9.10 -19.35 -14.89
N ASN A 261 7.95 -19.11 -15.50
CA ASN A 261 7.33 -20.04 -16.45
C ASN A 261 8.24 -20.34 -17.64
N VAL A 262 8.91 -19.33 -18.21
CA VAL A 262 9.86 -19.55 -19.32
C VAL A 262 11.14 -20.27 -18.85
N ALA A 263 11.59 -20.01 -17.62
CA ALA A 263 12.78 -20.64 -17.05
C ALA A 263 12.56 -22.10 -16.65
N ASP A 264 11.37 -22.45 -16.16
CA ASP A 264 11.04 -23.82 -15.73
C ASP A 264 10.97 -24.81 -16.91
N HIS A 265 10.70 -24.30 -18.11
CA HIS A 265 10.69 -25.10 -19.34
C HIS A 265 12.04 -25.08 -20.07
N LEU A 266 13.11 -24.64 -19.39
CA LEU A 266 14.44 -24.55 -19.97
C LEU A 266 15.16 -25.91 -19.87
N ASP A 267 15.36 -26.57 -21.00
CA ASP A 267 16.14 -27.80 -21.13
C ASP A 267 17.53 -27.50 -21.73
N GLY A 268 18.53 -28.32 -21.46
CA GLY A 268 19.93 -28.13 -21.91
C GLY A 268 20.15 -28.09 -23.44
N THR A 269 19.10 -28.17 -24.25
CA THR A 269 19.08 -28.09 -25.71
C THR A 269 18.31 -26.87 -26.25
N ASP A 270 18.00 -25.88 -25.40
CA ASP A 270 17.17 -24.75 -25.79
C ASP A 270 17.76 -23.82 -26.85
N ASP A 271 16.85 -23.27 -27.66
CA ASP A 271 17.16 -22.32 -28.70
C ASP A 271 17.58 -20.95 -28.14
N GLN A 272 18.57 -20.34 -28.79
CA GLN A 272 19.06 -18.98 -28.51
C GLN A 272 17.96 -17.92 -28.40
N ALA A 273 16.84 -18.13 -29.10
CA ALA A 273 15.66 -17.26 -29.04
C ALA A 273 15.00 -17.24 -27.64
N ARG A 274 15.00 -18.36 -26.93
CA ARG A 274 14.43 -18.50 -25.58
C ARG A 274 15.34 -17.85 -24.54
N ILE A 275 16.65 -18.03 -24.66
CA ILE A 275 17.65 -17.31 -23.83
C ILE A 275 17.47 -15.80 -24.01
N ALA A 276 17.40 -15.31 -25.26
CA ALA A 276 17.14 -13.90 -25.54
C ALA A 276 15.77 -13.41 -25.04
N ARG A 277 14.78 -14.30 -24.87
CA ARG A 277 13.49 -13.96 -24.25
C ARG A 277 13.64 -13.80 -22.74
N LEU A 278 14.35 -14.70 -22.06
CA LEU A 278 14.64 -14.59 -20.62
C LEU A 278 15.41 -13.31 -20.30
N ASP A 279 16.42 -12.97 -21.12
CA ASP A 279 17.17 -11.71 -20.94
C ASP A 279 16.27 -10.48 -21.07
N ARG A 280 15.34 -10.47 -22.03
CA ARG A 280 14.34 -9.41 -22.19
C ARG A 280 13.37 -9.34 -21.01
N LEU A 281 12.90 -10.48 -20.52
CA LEU A 281 12.02 -10.54 -19.34
C LEU A 281 12.74 -10.03 -18.09
N ARG A 282 14.00 -10.42 -17.89
CA ARG A 282 14.84 -9.94 -16.78
C ARG A 282 15.11 -8.44 -16.88
N ALA A 283 15.38 -7.92 -18.08
CA ALA A 283 15.54 -6.50 -18.30
C ALA A 283 14.24 -5.72 -18.07
N GLY A 284 13.11 -6.22 -18.56
CA GLY A 284 11.78 -5.66 -18.34
C GLY A 284 11.40 -5.63 -16.87
N LEU A 285 11.61 -6.74 -16.15
CA LEU A 285 11.38 -6.82 -14.72
C LEU A 285 12.26 -5.82 -13.95
N SER A 286 13.53 -5.67 -14.34
CA SER A 286 14.44 -4.69 -13.73
C SER A 286 14.02 -3.24 -14.02
N ALA A 287 13.37 -2.97 -15.15
CA ALA A 287 12.77 -1.68 -15.46
C ALA A 287 11.50 -1.44 -14.63
N ALA A 288 10.56 -2.39 -14.65
CA ALA A 288 9.31 -2.32 -13.90
C ALA A 288 9.54 -2.11 -12.38
N ARG A 289 10.54 -2.80 -11.79
CA ARG A 289 10.92 -2.56 -10.39
C ARG A 289 11.41 -1.13 -10.13
N ARG A 290 12.21 -0.57 -11.04
CA ARG A 290 12.67 0.83 -10.91
C ARG A 290 11.51 1.81 -11.06
N ASP A 291 10.61 1.56 -11.98
CA ASP A 291 9.45 2.42 -12.23
C ASP A 291 8.45 2.38 -11.06
N ALA A 292 8.21 1.18 -10.50
CA ALA A 292 7.41 1.00 -9.29
C ALA A 292 7.97 1.78 -8.08
N LEU A 293 9.28 1.69 -7.86
CA LEU A 293 9.94 2.48 -6.79
C LEU A 293 9.87 3.99 -7.09
N ALA A 294 9.93 4.40 -8.36
CA ALA A 294 9.85 5.81 -8.75
C ALA A 294 8.46 6.42 -8.50
N ILE A 295 7.39 5.63 -8.56
CA ILE A 295 6.02 6.08 -8.27
C ILE A 295 5.66 6.02 -6.76
N GLY A 296 6.55 5.49 -5.92
CA GLY A 296 6.41 5.51 -4.46
C GLY A 296 6.03 4.20 -3.80
N LEU A 297 6.01 3.07 -4.52
CA LEU A 297 5.84 1.74 -3.92
C LEU A 297 7.01 1.42 -2.98
N THR A 298 6.74 0.70 -1.89
CA THR A 298 7.81 0.27 -0.98
C THR A 298 8.58 -0.91 -1.57
N ASP A 299 9.84 -1.07 -1.18
CA ASP A 299 10.64 -2.21 -1.60
C ASP A 299 10.02 -3.54 -1.16
N GLU A 300 9.34 -3.56 0.00
CA GLU A 300 8.60 -4.72 0.49
C GLU A 300 7.43 -5.09 -0.44
N GLN A 301 6.65 -4.12 -0.91
CA GLN A 301 5.55 -4.37 -1.86
C GLN A 301 6.08 -4.88 -3.21
N VAL A 302 7.14 -4.25 -3.72
CA VAL A 302 7.83 -4.67 -4.96
C VAL A 302 8.41 -6.07 -4.82
N GLN A 303 9.04 -6.36 -3.69
CA GLN A 303 9.64 -7.67 -3.42
C GLN A 303 8.56 -8.75 -3.24
N THR A 304 7.43 -8.43 -2.60
CA THR A 304 6.29 -9.33 -2.47
C THR A 304 5.71 -9.67 -3.83
N ALA A 305 5.44 -8.67 -4.69
CA ALA A 305 5.00 -8.87 -6.07
C ALA A 305 5.98 -9.73 -6.86
N TYR A 306 7.28 -9.46 -6.72
CA TYR A 306 8.32 -10.27 -7.34
C TYR A 306 8.32 -11.71 -6.85
N THR A 307 8.22 -11.96 -5.54
CA THR A 307 8.24 -13.33 -4.99
C THR A 307 7.00 -14.11 -5.38
N THR A 308 5.82 -13.50 -5.28
CA THR A 308 4.55 -14.13 -5.69
C THR A 308 4.56 -14.46 -7.18
N GLY A 309 5.04 -13.54 -8.02
CA GLY A 309 5.21 -13.79 -9.44
C GLY A 309 6.24 -14.87 -9.70
N ARG A 310 7.41 -14.83 -9.06
CA ARG A 310 8.47 -15.84 -9.20
C ARG A 310 7.98 -17.24 -8.84
N ASP A 311 7.03 -17.36 -7.92
CA ASP A 311 6.41 -18.64 -7.56
C ASP A 311 5.34 -19.09 -8.60
N GLY A 312 5.28 -18.44 -9.77
CA GLY A 312 4.44 -18.79 -10.91
C GLY A 312 3.04 -18.17 -10.89
N THR A 313 2.75 -17.28 -9.93
CA THR A 313 1.39 -16.78 -9.70
C THR A 313 1.18 -15.41 -10.36
N TYR A 314 0.28 -15.34 -11.34
CA TYR A 314 -0.12 -14.10 -12.00
C TYR A 314 -1.01 -13.23 -11.11
N TRP A 315 -0.99 -11.92 -11.33
CA TRP A 315 -1.76 -10.94 -10.55
C TRP A 315 -3.27 -11.24 -10.58
N ALA A 316 -3.78 -11.68 -11.74
CA ALA A 316 -5.19 -12.02 -11.91
C ALA A 316 -5.67 -13.19 -11.04
N THR A 317 -4.75 -14.08 -10.66
CA THR A 317 -5.07 -15.24 -9.80
C THR A 317 -4.98 -14.86 -8.33
N GLN A 318 -3.88 -14.22 -7.93
CA GLN A 318 -3.67 -13.79 -6.56
C GLN A 318 -2.83 -12.51 -6.56
N PRO A 319 -3.46 -11.33 -6.35
CA PRO A 319 -2.74 -10.07 -6.22
C PRO A 319 -1.76 -10.12 -5.04
N SER A 320 -0.53 -9.64 -5.24
CA SER A 320 0.46 -9.56 -4.17
C SER A 320 0.06 -8.61 -3.04
N ASP A 321 -0.82 -7.65 -3.32
CA ASP A 321 -1.46 -6.79 -2.33
C ASP A 321 -2.99 -6.98 -2.42
N PRO A 322 -3.63 -7.58 -1.40
CA PRO A 322 -5.07 -7.83 -1.41
C PRO A 322 -5.93 -6.57 -1.49
N GLN A 323 -5.48 -5.45 -0.92
CA GLN A 323 -6.23 -4.20 -0.91
C GLN A 323 -6.20 -3.55 -2.29
N LEU A 324 -5.01 -3.47 -2.89
CA LEU A 324 -4.84 -2.95 -4.25
C LEU A 324 -5.49 -3.88 -5.28
N GLY A 325 -5.45 -5.20 -5.07
CA GLY A 325 -6.20 -6.17 -5.87
C GLY A 325 -7.71 -5.91 -5.85
N ARG A 326 -8.28 -5.62 -4.68
CA ARG A 326 -9.69 -5.26 -4.54
C ARG A 326 -10.01 -3.92 -5.23
N ILE A 327 -9.14 -2.93 -5.11
CA ILE A 327 -9.29 -1.64 -5.81
C ILE A 327 -9.28 -1.85 -7.33
N ALA A 328 -8.37 -2.68 -7.85
CA ALA A 328 -8.31 -3.04 -9.27
C ALA A 328 -9.63 -3.64 -9.77
N GLN A 329 -10.19 -4.60 -9.03
CA GLN A 329 -11.46 -5.22 -9.37
C GLN A 329 -12.61 -4.20 -9.37
N LEU A 330 -12.66 -3.31 -8.38
CA LEU A 330 -13.69 -2.26 -8.30
C LEU A 330 -13.58 -1.25 -9.45
N LEU A 331 -12.36 -0.89 -9.85
CA LEU A 331 -12.12 -0.02 -11.00
C LEU A 331 -12.59 -0.68 -12.31
N GLU A 332 -12.31 -1.97 -12.49
CA GLU A 332 -12.77 -2.73 -13.66
C GLU A 332 -14.31 -2.81 -13.69
N HIS A 333 -14.95 -3.13 -12.56
CA HIS A 333 -16.42 -3.14 -12.46
C HIS A 333 -17.03 -1.78 -12.77
N ARG A 334 -16.42 -0.69 -12.29
CA ARG A 334 -16.88 0.66 -12.57
C ARG A 334 -16.74 1.02 -14.04
N ASP A 335 -15.60 0.72 -14.65
CA ASP A 335 -15.34 1.05 -16.04
C ASP A 335 -16.28 0.24 -16.96
N LEU A 336 -16.57 -1.02 -16.62
CA LEU A 336 -17.62 -1.82 -17.26
C LEU A 336 -19.00 -1.17 -17.09
N ALA A 337 -19.37 -0.76 -15.88
CA ALA A 337 -20.65 -0.10 -15.62
C ALA A 337 -20.79 1.26 -16.35
N ARG A 338 -19.69 1.99 -16.54
CA ARG A 338 -19.68 3.21 -17.36
C ARG A 338 -19.87 2.90 -18.84
N ALA A 339 -19.15 1.90 -19.36
CA ALA A 339 -19.29 1.48 -20.74
C ALA A 339 -20.72 0.98 -21.06
N THR A 340 -21.35 0.24 -20.14
CA THR A 340 -22.75 -0.18 -20.29
C THR A 340 -23.71 1.01 -20.23
N ALA A 341 -23.52 1.94 -19.30
CA ALA A 341 -24.32 3.16 -19.22
C ALA A 341 -24.20 4.05 -20.48
N GLU A 342 -23.00 4.19 -21.04
CA GLU A 342 -22.76 4.90 -22.30
C GLU A 342 -23.41 4.18 -23.49
N SER A 343 -23.33 2.85 -23.52
CA SER A 343 -24.04 2.04 -24.51
C SER A 343 -25.56 2.29 -24.44
N TYR A 344 -26.15 2.27 -23.24
CA TYR A 344 -27.57 2.59 -23.07
C TYR A 344 -27.91 4.03 -23.47
N ARG A 345 -27.04 5.00 -23.14
CA ARG A 345 -27.23 6.40 -23.56
C ARG A 345 -27.21 6.54 -25.09
N ASN A 346 -26.26 5.89 -25.75
CA ASN A 346 -26.17 5.90 -27.21
C ASN A 346 -27.37 5.23 -27.87
N GLN A 347 -27.86 4.13 -27.30
CA GLN A 347 -29.08 3.46 -27.74
C GLN A 347 -30.31 4.37 -27.60
N LEU A 348 -30.46 5.07 -26.48
CA LEU A 348 -31.53 6.04 -26.24
C LEU A 348 -31.44 7.23 -27.19
N SER A 349 -30.26 7.83 -27.37
CA SER A 349 -30.07 8.94 -28.31
C SER A 349 -30.37 8.53 -29.75
N ALA A 350 -29.96 7.32 -30.17
CA ALA A 350 -30.26 6.79 -31.48
C ALA A 350 -31.75 6.44 -31.67
N ALA A 351 -32.45 6.03 -30.60
CA ALA A 351 -33.90 5.84 -30.63
C ALA A 351 -34.64 7.18 -30.76
N ILE A 352 -34.24 8.19 -29.98
CA ILE A 352 -34.81 9.55 -30.02
C ILE A 352 -34.59 10.18 -31.40
N ALA A 353 -33.39 10.08 -31.97
CA ALA A 353 -33.09 10.60 -33.31
C ALA A 353 -33.94 9.92 -34.40
N ARG A 354 -34.18 8.60 -34.30
CA ARG A 354 -35.07 7.87 -35.22
C ARG A 354 -36.54 8.30 -35.08
N THR A 355 -36.98 8.72 -33.90
CA THR A 355 -38.35 9.24 -33.69
C THR A 355 -38.50 10.72 -34.03
N ALA A 356 -37.39 11.48 -34.02
CA ALA A 356 -37.38 12.94 -34.25
C ALA A 356 -37.13 13.35 -35.71
N ASP A 357 -36.87 12.39 -36.60
CA ASP A 357 -36.80 12.62 -38.04
C ASP A 357 -38.10 12.17 -38.74
N PRO A 358 -39.12 13.05 -38.88
CA PRO A 358 -40.28 12.78 -39.72
C PRO A 358 -40.02 13.09 -41.20
N ALA A 359 -38.78 13.32 -41.63
CA ALA A 359 -38.47 13.87 -42.95
C ALA A 359 -37.41 13.06 -43.71
N SER A 360 -37.67 11.77 -43.94
CA SER A 360 -37.28 11.16 -45.22
C SER A 360 -38.28 10.07 -45.62
N PRO A 361 -38.88 10.17 -46.83
CA PRO A 361 -39.83 9.19 -47.31
C PRO A 361 -39.05 7.90 -47.55
N VAL A 362 -39.51 6.82 -46.92
CA VAL A 362 -39.12 5.47 -47.28
C VAL A 362 -39.54 5.26 -48.73
N ALA A 363 -38.59 5.41 -49.67
CA ALA A 363 -38.74 4.89 -51.01
C ALA A 363 -38.72 3.35 -50.88
N HIS A 364 -39.90 2.79 -50.65
CA HIS A 364 -40.15 1.37 -50.88
C HIS A 364 -39.97 1.11 -52.37
N SER A 365 -38.76 0.70 -52.78
CA SER A 365 -38.57 -0.06 -54.02
C SER A 365 -39.15 -1.46 -53.79
N SER A 366 -40.47 -1.51 -53.87
CA SER A 366 -41.25 -2.73 -54.07
C SER A 366 -40.97 -3.25 -55.48
N SER A 367 -40.23 -4.36 -55.56
CA SER A 367 -40.37 -5.28 -56.70
C SER A 367 -41.60 -6.12 -56.43
N VAL A 368 -42.65 -5.83 -57.19
CA VAL A 368 -43.94 -6.51 -57.22
C VAL A 368 -43.78 -7.95 -57.71
N GLU A 369 -44.37 -8.91 -57.00
CA GLU A 369 -45.17 -9.96 -57.63
C GLU A 369 -46.15 -10.59 -56.62
N GLY A 370 -47.45 -10.32 -56.82
CA GLY A 370 -48.65 -11.11 -56.46
C GLY A 370 -48.88 -11.50 -55.00
N ILE A 371 -50.05 -11.37 -54.36
CA ILE A 371 -51.43 -11.50 -54.81
C ILE A 371 -52.33 -10.83 -53.73
N ASP A 372 -53.46 -10.26 -54.16
CA ASP A 372 -54.56 -9.67 -53.39
C ASP A 372 -55.01 -10.41 -52.11
N ALA A 373 -55.31 -9.65 -51.04
CA ALA A 373 -56.70 -9.47 -50.56
C ALA A 373 -56.79 -8.65 -49.24
N LEU A 374 -57.36 -7.44 -49.37
CA LEU A 374 -58.32 -6.75 -48.47
C LEU A 374 -58.16 -6.85 -46.93
N ALA A 375 -57.82 -5.72 -46.28
CA ALA A 375 -58.62 -5.09 -45.22
C ALA A 375 -58.03 -3.75 -44.71
N LEU A 376 -58.73 -2.65 -45.05
CA LEU A 376 -59.03 -1.44 -44.29
C LEU A 376 -58.03 -0.92 -43.22
N SER A 377 -57.36 0.16 -43.62
CA SER A 377 -57.22 1.44 -42.91
C SER A 377 -58.02 1.61 -41.60
N GLN A 378 -57.33 1.89 -40.48
CA GLN A 378 -57.49 3.17 -39.78
C GLN A 378 -56.35 3.41 -38.76
N ALA A 379 -55.93 4.68 -38.70
CA ALA A 379 -54.77 5.18 -38.00
C ALA A 379 -54.88 5.07 -36.48
N SER A 380 -53.78 4.69 -35.83
CA SER A 380 -53.54 5.01 -34.42
C SER A 380 -52.08 5.43 -34.26
N GLY A 381 -51.88 6.64 -33.75
CA GLY A 381 -50.57 7.30 -33.67
C GLY A 381 -49.62 6.66 -32.65
N PRO A 382 -48.37 7.16 -32.58
CA PRO A 382 -47.27 6.57 -31.80
C PRO A 382 -47.52 6.47 -30.28
N GLY A 383 -48.61 7.03 -29.76
CA GLY A 383 -49.02 6.86 -28.37
C GLY A 383 -49.53 5.44 -28.04
N ALA A 384 -50.14 4.72 -28.99
CA ALA A 384 -50.74 3.41 -28.72
C ALA A 384 -49.70 2.29 -28.51
N ALA A 385 -48.51 2.44 -29.09
CA ALA A 385 -47.41 1.47 -28.97
C ALA A 385 -46.69 1.57 -27.61
N ILE A 386 -46.69 2.74 -26.97
CA ILE A 386 -46.10 2.94 -25.65
C ILE A 386 -47.02 2.33 -24.58
N THR A 387 -48.33 2.52 -24.68
CA THR A 387 -49.30 1.92 -23.74
C THR A 387 -49.29 0.40 -23.78
N THR A 388 -49.20 -0.20 -24.98
CA THR A 388 -49.10 -1.67 -25.10
C THR A 388 -47.77 -2.24 -24.58
N ALA A 389 -46.66 -1.50 -24.69
CA ALA A 389 -45.38 -1.91 -24.12
C ALA A 389 -45.36 -1.80 -22.58
N ILE A 390 -46.04 -0.80 -22.02
CA ILE A 390 -46.17 -0.60 -20.57
C ILE A 390 -47.09 -1.66 -19.94
N ASP A 391 -48.25 -1.96 -20.57
CA ASP A 391 -49.18 -3.00 -20.11
C ASP A 391 -48.59 -4.42 -20.18
N THR A 392 -47.58 -4.64 -21.03
CA THR A 392 -46.90 -5.94 -21.14
C THR A 392 -45.80 -6.13 -20.08
N ALA A 393 -45.26 -5.04 -19.52
CA ALA A 393 -44.17 -5.10 -18.55
C ALA A 393 -44.66 -5.10 -17.08
N LEU A 394 -45.89 -4.66 -16.82
CA LEU A 394 -46.49 -4.57 -15.48
C LEU A 394 -47.96 -5.00 -15.56
N PRO A 395 -48.30 -6.28 -15.34
CA PRO A 395 -49.69 -6.66 -15.14
C PRO A 395 -50.20 -6.03 -13.85
N ASP A 396 -51.29 -5.27 -13.96
CA ASP A 396 -52.00 -4.60 -12.87
C ASP A 396 -52.14 -5.50 -11.64
N THR A 397 -51.54 -5.08 -10.54
CA THR A 397 -52.03 -5.43 -9.20
C THR A 397 -52.99 -4.33 -8.79
N ASP A 398 -54.24 -4.56 -9.12
CA ASP A 398 -55.37 -3.81 -8.61
C ASP A 398 -55.42 -3.98 -7.07
N LEU A 399 -55.57 -2.87 -6.35
CA LEU A 399 -56.38 -2.68 -5.13
C LEU A 399 -55.93 -1.44 -4.35
N GLY A 400 -56.79 -0.41 -4.35
CA GLY A 400 -56.96 0.45 -3.17
C GLY A 400 -57.05 1.95 -3.42
N GLU A 401 -58.20 2.42 -3.91
CA GLU A 401 -58.62 3.81 -3.86
C GLU A 401 -58.54 4.39 -2.44
N TRP A 402 -57.72 5.43 -2.22
CA TRP A 402 -58.01 6.46 -1.21
C TRP A 402 -57.83 7.82 -1.87
N THR A 403 -58.96 8.39 -2.28
CA THR A 403 -59.10 9.77 -2.69
C THR A 403 -58.89 10.71 -1.52
N SER A 404 -58.29 11.88 -1.78
CA SER A 404 -58.63 13.12 -1.09
C SER A 404 -58.30 14.30 -1.98
N THR A 405 -59.36 14.90 -2.50
CA THR A 405 -59.38 16.20 -3.17
C THR A 405 -59.09 17.34 -2.21
N ALA A 406 -58.50 18.39 -2.79
CA ALA A 406 -58.11 19.66 -2.19
C ALA A 406 -59.18 20.39 -1.37
N THR A 407 -58.72 21.09 -0.34
CA THR A 407 -59.19 22.40 0.15
C THR A 407 -58.09 22.89 1.12
N GLY A 408 -57.42 24.02 0.91
CA GLY A 408 -57.97 25.35 1.08
C GLY A 408 -56.84 26.38 1.10
N SER A 409 -57.15 27.54 0.55
CA SER A 409 -56.28 28.69 0.29
C SER A 409 -56.04 29.55 1.54
N ALA A 410 -54.89 30.24 1.52
CA ALA A 410 -54.59 31.56 2.10
C ALA A 410 -54.73 31.78 3.62
N SER A 411 -53.66 32.30 4.24
CA SER A 411 -53.59 33.70 4.70
C SER A 411 -52.37 33.99 5.59
N LYS A 412 -51.73 35.14 5.33
CA LYS A 412 -51.10 36.10 6.25
C LYS A 412 -49.92 35.65 7.12
N GLU A 413 -48.74 36.24 6.97
CA GLU A 413 -48.42 37.61 7.41
C GLU A 413 -48.59 37.76 8.94
N ALA A 414 -47.52 37.47 9.67
CA ALA A 414 -47.31 37.90 11.05
C ALA A 414 -45.84 38.31 11.19
N VAL A 415 -45.61 39.57 10.80
CA VAL A 415 -44.52 40.43 11.27
C VAL A 415 -44.59 40.55 12.79
N SER A 416 -43.41 40.66 13.42
CA SER A 416 -43.16 41.23 14.76
C SER A 416 -43.82 40.56 15.97
N GLN A 417 -43.03 39.81 16.73
CA GLN A 417 -43.00 39.88 18.20
C GLN A 417 -41.95 38.91 18.74
N LEU A 418 -40.71 39.38 18.91
CA LEU A 418 -39.82 39.02 20.04
C LEU A 418 -38.49 39.78 19.89
N ASP A 419 -38.63 41.11 19.76
CA ASP A 419 -37.59 42.08 20.09
C ASP A 419 -38.25 43.04 21.12
N ARG A 420 -38.32 42.53 22.37
CA ARG A 420 -38.83 43.06 23.65
C ARG A 420 -39.05 41.80 24.49
N GLU A 421 -38.23 41.45 25.45
CA GLU A 421 -37.78 42.20 26.62
C GLU A 421 -36.33 41.78 26.94
N MET A 422 -35.37 42.70 26.90
CA MET A 422 -34.91 43.50 28.05
C MET A 422 -34.45 42.68 29.25
N SER A 423 -33.14 42.82 29.51
CA SER A 423 -32.55 43.06 30.81
C SER A 423 -33.19 42.38 32.02
N LEU A 424 -32.46 41.38 32.54
CA LEU A 424 -31.97 41.38 33.92
C LEU A 424 -30.60 40.71 33.98
#